data_AF-H5V387-F1
#
_entry.id   AF-H5V387-F1
#
_cell.length_a   1.000
_cell.length_b   1.000
_cell.length_c   1.000
_cell.angle_alpha   90.00
_cell.angle_beta   90.00
_cell.angle_gamma   90.00
#
_symmetry.space_group_name_H-M   'P 1'
#
loop_
_entity.id
_entity.type
_entity.pdbx_description
1 polymer ?
#
loop_
_entity_poly.entity_id
_entity_poly.type
_entity_poly.pdbx_seq_one_letter_code
_entity_poly.pdbx_strand_id
1 'polypeptide(L)' 'MRKRFIAGAVCPSCQAQDSLAMWRENNVDIVECVKCGHQMREADKSAQQHVREQEQVIGIFHPD' A
#
# COMPACT_ATOMS: atom_id res chain seq x y z
N MET A 1 -7.56 -11.86 16.00
CA MET A 1 -6.45 -11.53 15.08
C MET A 1 -5.36 -10.81 15.86
N ARG A 2 -4.09 -11.22 15.76
CA ARG A 2 -2.97 -10.59 16.49
C ARG A 2 -2.32 -9.51 15.62
N LYS A 3 -2.44 -8.24 16.02
CA LYS A 3 -1.63 -7.14 15.45
C LYS A 3 -0.21 -7.23 16.03
N ARG A 4 0.82 -7.04 15.21
CA ARG A 4 2.23 -7.02 15.59
C ARG A 4 2.70 -5.57 15.58
N PHE A 5 3.45 -5.13 16.59
CA PHE A 5 4.07 -3.81 16.58
C PHE A 5 5.48 -3.92 15.97
N ILE A 6 5.85 -2.95 15.14
CA ILE A 6 7.18 -2.89 14.52
C ILE A 6 8.08 -2.07 15.43
N ALA A 7 8.91 -2.77 16.22
CA ALA A 7 9.88 -2.13 17.11
C ALA A 7 10.98 -1.42 16.30
N GLY A 8 11.33 -0.19 16.69
CA GLY A 8 12.35 0.64 16.03
C GLY A 8 11.89 1.32 14.74
N ALA A 9 10.63 1.13 14.33
CA ALA A 9 10.10 1.79 13.14
C ALA A 9 9.56 3.18 13.49
N VAL A 10 9.93 4.15 12.66
CA VAL A 10 9.49 5.54 12.75
C VAL A 10 8.42 5.79 11.71
N CYS A 11 7.27 6.34 12.13
CA CYS A 11 6.23 6.71 11.18
C CYS A 11 6.72 7.83 10.25
N PRO A 12 6.66 7.69 8.92
CA PRO A 12 7.09 8.74 7.99
C PRO A 12 6.17 9.97 8.02
N SER A 13 4.93 9.83 8.47
CA SER A 13 3.94 10.92 8.52
C SER A 13 4.08 11.81 9.75
N CYS A 14 4.33 11.23 10.92
CA CYS A 14 4.37 11.98 12.20
C CYS A 14 5.67 11.80 12.99
N GLN A 15 6.64 11.05 12.46
CA GLN A 15 7.95 10.78 13.08
C GLN A 15 7.89 10.09 14.45
N ALA A 16 6.74 9.50 14.81
CA ALA A 16 6.59 8.75 16.04
C ALA A 16 7.27 7.38 15.95
N GLN A 17 8.17 7.10 16.88
CA GLN A 17 8.82 5.80 17.04
C GLN A 17 7.87 4.77 17.67
N ASP A 18 8.02 3.49 17.29
CA ASP A 18 7.30 2.34 17.88
C ASP A 18 5.77 2.47 17.77
N SER A 19 5.30 3.21 16.76
CA SER A 19 3.88 3.56 16.56
C SER A 19 3.22 2.79 15.42
N LEU A 20 3.96 1.97 14.69
CA LEU A 20 3.48 1.22 13.53
C LEU A 20 3.01 -0.18 13.95
N ALA A 21 1.74 -0.47 13.70
CA ALA A 21 1.09 -1.76 13.91
C ALA A 21 0.87 -2.45 12.56
N MET A 22 1.38 -3.66 12.41
CA MET A 22 1.24 -4.51 11.25
C MET A 22 0.30 -5.67 11.52
N TRP A 23 -0.58 -6.01 10.58
CA TRP A 23 -1.36 -7.25 10.60
C TRP A 23 -1.61 -7.76 9.20
N ARG A 24 -2.01 -9.04 9.13
CA ARG A 24 -2.37 -9.70 7.89
C ARG A 24 -3.89 -9.83 7.80
N GLU A 25 -4.45 -9.33 6.71
CA GLU A 25 -5.88 -9.42 6.39
C GLU A 25 -6.01 -9.95 4.96
N ASN A 26 -6.67 -11.09 4.77
CA ASN A 26 -6.93 -11.69 3.44
C ASN A 26 -5.65 -11.87 2.58
N ASN A 27 -4.54 -12.30 3.18
CA ASN A 27 -3.20 -12.39 2.55
C ASN A 27 -2.56 -11.04 2.17
N VAL A 28 -3.12 -9.93 2.62
CA VAL A 28 -2.54 -8.59 2.49
C VAL A 28 -1.92 -8.19 3.82
N ASP A 29 -0.65 -7.81 3.78
CA ASP A 29 0.01 -7.19 4.92
C ASP A 29 -0.36 -5.69 4.96
N ILE A 30 -0.92 -5.27 6.09
CA ILE A 30 -1.41 -3.92 6.38
C ILE A 30 -0.57 -3.36 7.53
N VAL A 31 -0.03 -2.16 7.34
CA VAL A 31 0.71 -1.41 8.36
C VAL A 31 -0.04 -0.13 8.66
N GLU A 32 -0.28 0.19 9.92
CA GLU A 32 -0.98 1.40 10.37
C GLU A 32 -0.26 2.07 11.52
N CYS A 33 -0.13 3.39 11.46
CA CYS A 33 0.37 4.18 12.56
C CYS A 33 -0.76 4.46 13.56
N VAL A 34 -0.60 4.01 14.81
CA VAL A 34 -1.59 4.23 15.88
C VAL A 34 -1.60 5.67 16.40
N LYS A 35 -0.62 6.50 16.01
CA LYS A 35 -0.49 7.90 16.46
C LYS A 35 -1.20 8.88 15.53
N CYS A 36 -1.02 8.74 14.22
CA CYS A 36 -1.60 9.65 13.21
C CYS A 36 -2.66 8.98 12.32
N GLY A 37 -2.87 7.66 12.42
CA GLY A 37 -3.81 6.93 11.59
C GLY A 37 -3.32 6.65 10.17
N HIS A 38 -2.06 6.94 9.85
CA HIS A 38 -1.51 6.67 8.51
C HIS A 38 -1.45 5.16 8.24
N GLN A 39 -2.07 4.70 7.16
CA GLN A 39 -2.15 3.28 6.81
C GLN A 39 -1.49 3.02 5.45
N MET A 40 -0.65 1.98 5.39
CA MET A 40 0.03 1.51 4.20
C MET A 40 -0.41 0.07 3.95
N ARG A 41 -0.99 -0.18 2.77
CA ARG A 41 -1.40 -1.52 2.32
C ARG A 41 -0.48 -1.95 1.20
N GLU A 42 0.20 -3.08 1.35
CA GLU A 42 1.12 -3.56 0.31
C GLU A 42 0.39 -4.06 -0.95
N ALA A 43 -0.91 -4.38 -0.86
CA ALA A 43 -1.74 -4.77 -2.01
C ALA A 43 -1.95 -3.67 -3.06
N ASP A 44 -1.81 -2.39 -2.70
CA ASP A 44 -1.96 -1.30 -3.67
C ASP A 44 -0.77 -1.23 -4.64
N LYS A 45 0.42 -1.67 -4.21
CA LYS A 45 1.62 -1.68 -5.07
C LYS A 45 1.50 -2.68 -6.22
N SER A 46 0.92 -3.86 -5.98
CA SER A 46 0.69 -4.85 -7.03
C SER A 46 -0.48 -4.47 -7.95
N ALA A 47 -1.50 -3.79 -7.44
CA ALA A 47 -2.61 -3.29 -8.26
C ALA A 47 -2.18 -2.16 -9.20
N GLN A 48 -1.38 -1.19 -8.73
CA GLN A 48 -0.93 -0.07 -9.58
C GLN A 48 0.07 -0.48 -10.67
N GLN A 49 0.91 -1.50 -10.44
CA GLN A 49 1.80 -2.03 -11.49
C GLN A 49 1.02 -2.73 -12.61
N HIS A 50 -0.10 -3.37 -12.31
CA HIS A 50 -0.92 -4.03 -13.33
C HIS A 50 -1.79 -3.07 -14.16
N VAL A 51 -2.17 -1.90 -13.64
CA VAL A 51 -3.03 -0.95 -14.36
C VAL A 51 -2.25 -0.18 -15.45
N ARG A 52 -0.96 0.08 -15.27
CA ARG A 52 -0.15 0.84 -16.26
C ARG A 52 0.32 0.02 -17.46
N GLU A 53 0.31 -1.32 -17.36
CA GLU A 53 0.74 -2.19 -18.48
C GLU A 53 -0.41 -2.51 -19.45
N GLN A 54 -1.65 -2.17 -19.06
CA GLN A 54 -2.86 -2.49 -19.82
C GLN A 54 -3.48 -1.29 -20.54
N GLU A 55 -2.84 -0.13 -20.50
CA GLU A 55 -3.18 1.00 -21.38
C GLU A 55 -2.59 0.75 -22.78
N GLN A 56 -2.97 -0.38 -23.39
CA GLN A 56 -2.75 -0.63 -24.81
C GLN A 56 -3.65 0.33 -25.58
N VAL A 57 -3.02 1.38 -26.12
CA VAL A 57 -3.57 2.37 -27.04
C VAL A 57 -4.57 1.71 -28.00
N ILE A 58 -5.86 2.02 -27.80
CA ILE A 58 -6.95 1.64 -28.71
C ILE A 58 -6.65 2.30 -30.07
N GLY A 59 -6.57 1.46 -31.10
CA GLY A 59 -5.96 1.76 -32.39
C GLY A 59 -6.50 3.01 -33.10
N ILE A 60 -5.57 3.73 -33.73
CA ILE A 60 -5.87 4.81 -34.66
C ILE A 60 -6.41 4.18 -35.96
N PHE A 61 -7.73 4.21 -36.13
CA PHE A 61 -8.40 3.88 -37.39
C PHE A 61 -8.07 4.97 -38.43
N HIS A 62 -7.31 4.61 -39.47
CA HIS A 62 -7.17 5.40 -40.70
C HIS A 62 -7.95 4.70 -41.81
N PRO A 63 -9.01 5.31 -42.38
CA PRO A 63 -9.65 4.84 -43.59
C PRO A 63 -9.06 5.58 -44.81
N ASP A 64 -8.50 4.83 -45.76
CA ASP A 64 -8.40 5.23 -47.17
C ASP A 64 -8.91 4.06 -48.03
#